data_AF-A0A1I1X779-F1
#
_entry.id   AF-A0A1I1X779-F1
#
_cell.length_a   1.000
_cell.length_b   1.000
_cell.length_c   1.000
_cell.angle_alpha   90.00
_cell.angle_beta   90.00
_cell.angle_gamma   90.00
#
_symmetry.space_group_name_H-M   'P 1'
#
loop_
_entity.id
_entity.type
_entity.pdbx_description
1 polymer ?
#
loop_
_entity_poly.entity_id
_entity_poly.type
_entity_poly.pdbx_seq_one_letter_code
_entity_poly.pdbx_strand_id
1 'polypeptide(L)' 'MSEITFQKVLDALDREIKWAFETRAQAESQSAVNYWSGYYSGLKRALELLLKLQHLK' A
#
# COMPACT_ATOMS: atom_id res chain seq x y z
N MET A 1 -9.40 13.45 11.65
CA MET A 1 -8.04 12.87 11.78
C MET A 1 -7.05 14.01 11.87
N SER A 2 -6.20 14.03 12.90
CA SER A 2 -5.10 15.00 13.01
C SER A 2 -4.07 14.74 11.90
N GLU A 3 -3.33 15.77 11.53
CA GLU A 3 -2.26 15.66 10.52
C GLU A 3 -1.21 14.61 10.91
N ILE A 4 -0.86 14.53 12.21
CA ILE A 4 0.05 13.52 12.76
C ILE A 4 -0.49 12.09 12.55
N THR A 5 -1.78 11.85 12.83
CA THR A 5 -2.38 10.52 12.62
C THR A 5 -2.42 10.17 11.14
N PHE A 6 -2.73 11.15 10.28
CA PHE A 6 -2.76 10.95 8.83
C PHE A 6 -1.37 10.59 8.28
N GLN A 7 -0.33 11.30 8.70
CA GLN A 7 1.04 11.00 8.28
C GLN A 7 1.49 9.59 8.73
N LYS A 8 1.16 9.19 9.96
CA LYS A 8 1.46 7.83 10.45
C LYS A 8 0.80 6.74 9.58
N VAL A 9 -0.43 6.98 9.12
CA VAL A 9 -1.14 6.06 8.23
C VAL A 9 -0.46 6.01 6.86
N LEU A 10 -0.04 7.15 6.31
CA LEU A 10 0.72 7.19 5.05
C LEU A 10 2.04 6.42 5.17
N ASP A 11 2.81 6.65 6.23
CA ASP A 11 4.10 5.98 6.44
C ASP A 11 3.97 4.47 6.63
N ALA A 12 2.87 4.01 7.25
CA ALA A 12 2.57 2.59 7.37
C ALA A 12 2.22 1.97 6.00
N LEU A 13 1.37 2.64 5.22
CA LEU A 13 1.00 2.21 3.87
C LEU A 13 2.19 2.16 2.91
N ASP A 14 3.06 3.15 2.93
CA ASP A 14 4.27 3.18 2.08
C ASP A 14 5.21 2.00 2.39
N ARG A 15 5.41 1.68 3.68
CA ARG A 15 6.18 0.51 4.11
C ARG A 15 5.56 -0.80 3.63
N GLU A 16 4.24 -0.94 3.77
CA GLU A 16 3.54 -2.14 3.31
C GLU A 16 3.57 -2.31 1.78
N ILE A 17 3.46 -1.21 1.03
CA ILE A 17 3.58 -1.23 -0.44
C ILE A 17 4.96 -1.71 -0.86
N LYS A 18 6.02 -1.20 -0.21
CA LYS A 18 7.41 -1.63 -0.48
C LYS A 18 7.60 -3.11 -0.14
N TRP A 19 7.14 -3.54 1.03
CA TRP A 19 7.24 -4.94 1.44
C TRP A 19 6.49 -5.89 0.51
N ALA A 20 5.27 -5.54 0.09
CA ALA A 20 4.50 -6.34 -0.86
C ALA A 20 5.20 -6.47 -2.22
N PHE A 21 5.84 -5.39 -2.69
CA PHE A 21 6.60 -5.40 -3.94
C PHE A 21 7.86 -6.28 -3.85
N GLU A 22 8.64 -6.13 -2.78
CA GLU A 22 9.84 -6.94 -2.53
C GLU A 22 9.50 -8.42 -2.35
N THR A 23 8.44 -8.72 -1.61
CA THR A 23 7.99 -10.10 -1.38
C THR A 23 7.47 -10.74 -2.67
N ARG A 24 6.77 -9.99 -3.52
CA ARG A 24 6.39 -10.45 -4.86
C ARG A 24 7.60 -10.84 -5.69
N ALA A 25 8.68 -10.04 -5.66
CA ALA A 25 9.88 -10.29 -6.44
C ALA A 25 10.62 -11.57 -6.01
N GLN A 26 10.48 -11.96 -4.73
CA GLN A 26 11.07 -13.17 -4.16
C GLN A 26 10.13 -14.39 -4.22
N ALA A 27 8.93 -14.24 -4.75
CA ALA A 27 7.94 -15.32 -4.75
C ALA A 27 8.31 -16.43 -5.76
N GLU A 28 8.44 -17.66 -5.25
CA GLU A 28 8.87 -18.83 -6.04
C GLU A 28 7.73 -19.48 -6.84
N SER A 29 6.47 -19.08 -6.60
CA SER A 29 5.30 -19.66 -7.28
C SER A 29 4.43 -18.60 -7.92
N GLN A 30 3.81 -18.95 -9.05
CA GLN A 30 2.86 -18.08 -9.74
C GLN A 30 1.66 -17.70 -8.86
N SER A 31 1.22 -18.62 -7.98
CA SER A 31 0.16 -18.36 -7.01
C SER A 31 0.56 -17.23 -6.03
N ALA A 32 1.76 -17.32 -5.46
CA ALA A 32 2.28 -16.28 -4.58
C ALA A 32 2.49 -14.95 -5.33
N VAL A 33 3.02 -14.98 -6.56
CA VAL A 33 3.15 -13.77 -7.40
C VAL A 33 1.78 -13.11 -7.61
N ASN A 34 0.74 -13.88 -7.91
CA ASN A 34 -0.61 -13.37 -8.15
C ASN A 34 -1.21 -12.77 -6.87
N TYR A 35 -1.06 -13.45 -5.73
CA TYR A 35 -1.50 -12.94 -4.43
C TYR A 35 -0.85 -11.58 -4.12
N TRP A 36 0.48 -11.50 -4.18
CA TRP A 36 1.21 -10.28 -3.86
C TRP A 36 0.95 -9.16 -4.87
N SER A 37 0.68 -9.49 -6.14
CA SER A 37 0.26 -8.50 -7.14
C SER A 37 -1.09 -7.89 -6.77
N GLY A 38 -2.08 -8.70 -6.39
CA GLY A 38 -3.39 -8.23 -5.95
C GLY A 38 -3.30 -7.39 -4.68
N TYR A 39 -2.54 -7.85 -3.68
CA TYR A 39 -2.32 -7.12 -2.44
C TYR A 39 -1.65 -5.76 -2.67
N TYR A 40 -0.57 -5.72 -3.46
CA TYR A 40 0.11 -4.48 -3.87
C TYR A 40 -0.83 -3.49 -4.58
N SER A 41 -1.62 -3.97 -5.54
CA SER A 41 -2.59 -3.13 -6.24
C SER A 41 -3.66 -2.57 -5.30
N GLY A 42 -4.14 -3.36 -4.33
CA GLY A 42 -5.08 -2.92 -3.30
C GLY A 42 -4.49 -1.81 -2.42
N LEU A 43 -3.24 -1.98 -1.95
CA LEU A 43 -2.55 -0.97 -1.14
C LEU A 43 -2.32 0.34 -1.91
N LYS A 44 -1.93 0.27 -3.19
CA LYS A 44 -1.82 1.47 -4.04
C LYS A 44 -3.15 2.20 -4.17
N ARG A 45 -4.24 1.47 -4.36
CA ARG A 45 -5.58 2.07 -4.43
C ARG A 45 -5.98 2.73 -3.12
N ALA A 46 -5.67 2.11 -1.98
CA ALA A 46 -5.93 2.71 -0.68
C ALA A 46 -5.15 4.02 -0.48
N LEU A 47 -3.87 4.06 -0.87
CA LEU A 47 -3.04 5.25 -0.83
C LEU A 47 -3.62 6.39 -1.70
N GLU A 48 -4.02 6.09 -2.94
CA GLU A 48 -4.67 7.07 -3.83
C GLU A 48 -5.93 7.69 -3.19
N LEU A 49 -6.78 6.85 -2.59
CA LEU A 49 -8.01 7.31 -1.96
C LEU A 49 -7.72 8.18 -0.73
N LEU A 50 -6.73 7.81 0.09
CA LEU A 50 -6.31 8.59 1.26
C LEU A 50 -5.76 9.96 0.86
N LEU A 51 -4.91 10.03 -0.18
CA LEU A 51 -4.38 11.30 -0.68
C LEU A 51 -5.50 12.18 -1.25
N LYS A 52 -6.46 11.61 -1.98
CA LYS A 52 -7.64 12.35 -2.45
C LYS A 52 -8.45 12.93 -1.29
N LEU A 53 -8.64 12.17 -0.21
CA LEU A 53 -9.34 12.63 0.99
C LEU A 53 -8.61 13.77 1.71
N GLN A 54 -7.28 13.84 1.63
CA GLN A 54 -6.51 14.96 2.18
C GLN A 54 -6.78 16.28 1.44
N HIS A 55 -6.94 16.22 0.12
CA HIS A 55 -7.22 17.38 -0.73
C HIS A 55 -8.68 17.83 -0.73
N LEU A 56 -9.58 17.07 -0.09
CA LEU A 56 -11.01 17.41 0.06
C LEU A 56 -11.31 18.16 1.37
N LYS A 57 -10.28 18.50 2.16
CA LYS A 57 -10.39 19.31 3.38
C LYS A 57 -10.24 20.79 3.09
#